data_AF-A0A9C8ZVH7-F1
#
_entry.id   AF-A0A9C8ZVH7-F1
#
_cell.length_a   1.000
_cell.length_b   1.000
_cell.length_c   1.000
_cell.angle_alpha   90.00
_cell.angle_beta   90.00
_cell.angle_gamma   90.00
#
_symmetry.space_group_name_H-M   'P 1'
#
loop_
_entity.id
_entity.type
_entity.pdbx_description
1 polymer ?
#
loop_
_entity_poly.entity_id
_entity_poly.type
_entity_poly.pdbx_seq_one_letter_code
_entity_poly.pdbx_strand_id
1 'polypeptide(L)'
;MSEKTLHNSDVSEAKHNISDLKVVGNGDMFQLLCKASSQKEGWMKSTKAMAVTDGCLVQVTTHQRNTDGTNSVAEALAYVPNVKIMGDVNSGRKLVSTGE
;
A
#
# COMPACT_ATOMS: atom_id res chain seq x y z
N MET A 1 21.73 0.27 -12.25
CA MET A 1 20.73 0.89 -11.36
C MET A 1 20.51 -0.03 -10.18
N SER A 2 20.37 0.49 -8.96
CA SER A 2 19.97 -0.33 -7.81
C SER A 2 18.52 -0.76 -7.97
N GLU A 3 18.20 -2.03 -7.71
CA GLU A 3 16.83 -2.53 -7.76
C GLU A 3 15.98 -1.94 -6.63
N LYS A 4 14.67 -1.75 -6.87
CA LYS A 4 13.73 -1.21 -5.88
C LYS A 4 13.42 -2.25 -4.81
N THR A 5 13.46 -1.85 -3.55
CA THR A 5 13.01 -2.67 -2.42
C THR A 5 11.48 -2.82 -2.43
N LEU A 6 10.99 -4.04 -2.63
CA LEU A 6 9.54 -4.32 -2.73
C LEU A 6 8.91 -4.84 -1.45
N HIS A 7 9.63 -5.04 -0.34
CA HIS A 7 9.05 -5.67 0.86
C HIS A 7 8.46 -4.70 1.90
N ASN A 8 8.78 -3.40 1.83
CA ASN A 8 8.29 -2.40 2.80
C ASN A 8 6.76 -2.40 2.97
N SER A 9 6.32 -2.42 4.22
CA SER A 9 4.93 -2.47 4.65
C SER A 9 4.48 -1.25 5.49
N ASP A 10 5.42 -0.55 6.12
CA ASP A 10 5.23 0.71 6.86
C ASP A 10 6.45 1.66 6.72
N VAL A 11 6.33 2.87 7.26
CA VAL A 11 7.39 3.88 7.20
C VAL A 11 8.62 3.53 8.04
N SER A 12 8.47 2.84 9.17
CA SER A 12 9.60 2.40 9.99
C SER A 12 10.51 1.47 9.18
N GLU A 13 9.94 0.45 8.56
CA GLU A 13 10.65 -0.48 7.68
C GLU A 13 11.23 0.25 6.45
N ALA A 14 10.48 1.19 5.88
CA ALA A 14 10.95 1.98 4.74
C ALA A 14 12.17 2.86 5.10
N LYS A 15 12.22 3.46 6.29
CA LYS A 15 13.37 4.27 6.75
C LYS A 15 14.64 3.42 6.93
N HIS A 16 14.50 2.15 7.31
CA HIS A 16 15.63 1.23 7.38
C HIS A 16 16.18 0.88 5.99
N ASN A 17 15.30 0.76 5.01
CA ASN A 17 15.64 0.30 3.66
C ASN A 17 15.95 1.42 2.66
N ILE A 18 15.60 2.68 2.99
CA ILE A 18 15.71 3.84 2.11
C ILE A 18 16.40 4.97 2.90
N SER A 19 17.72 5.06 2.74
CA SER A 19 18.59 5.94 3.56
C SER A 19 18.30 7.43 3.42
N ASP A 20 17.69 7.85 2.31
CA ASP A 20 17.35 9.24 2.01
C ASP A 20 15.85 9.56 2.16
N LEU A 21 15.07 8.63 2.75
CA LEU A 21 13.63 8.82 2.95
C LEU A 21 13.35 9.98 3.92
N LYS A 22 12.73 11.04 3.41
CA LYS A 22 12.21 12.17 4.21
C LYS A 22 10.70 12.05 4.32
N VAL A 23 10.18 12.12 5.54
CA VAL A 23 8.74 12.01 5.84
C VAL A 23 8.24 13.31 6.44
N VAL A 24 7.11 13.82 5.94
CA VAL A 24 6.38 14.96 6.50
C VAL A 24 5.00 14.47 6.94
N GLY A 25 4.57 14.85 8.14
CA GLY A 25 3.32 14.36 8.72
C GLY A 25 3.35 12.87 9.06
N ASN A 26 2.17 12.23 9.06
CA ASN A 26 2.05 10.78 9.30
C ASN A 26 2.20 10.00 7.99
N GLY A 27 3.38 9.41 7.75
CA GLY A 27 3.61 8.62 6.54
C GLY A 27 2.88 7.26 6.49
N ASP A 28 2.32 6.80 7.61
CA ASP A 28 1.50 5.59 7.71
C ASP A 28 -0.01 5.91 7.73
N MET A 29 -0.38 7.11 7.31
CA MET A 29 -1.78 7.55 7.20
C MET A 29 -2.60 6.59 6.31
N PHE A 30 -2.01 6.11 5.21
CA PHE A 30 -2.55 5.00 4.44
C PHE A 30 -1.97 3.67 4.95
N GLN A 31 -2.85 2.88 5.53
CA GLN A 31 -2.57 1.60 6.14
C GLN A 31 -2.64 0.48 5.10
N LEU A 32 -1.55 -0.27 4.92
CA LEU A 32 -1.49 -1.43 4.02
C LEU A 32 -2.50 -2.51 4.42
N LEU A 33 -3.48 -2.77 3.55
CA LEU A 33 -4.42 -3.88 3.69
C LEU A 33 -3.77 -5.17 3.20
N CYS A 34 -3.38 -5.17 1.92
CA CYS A 34 -2.73 -6.31 1.30
C CYS A 34 -1.78 -5.87 0.19
N LYS A 35 -0.85 -6.77 -0.16
CA LYS A 35 0.16 -6.57 -1.18
C LYS A 35 0.54 -7.90 -1.80
N ALA A 36 0.79 -7.89 -3.10
CA ALA A 36 1.42 -8.98 -3.80
C ALA A 36 2.43 -8.39 -4.79
N SER A 37 3.58 -9.04 -4.94
CA SER A 37 4.61 -8.60 -5.88
C SER A 37 5.44 -9.78 -6.35
N SER A 38 6.00 -9.66 -7.54
CA SER A 38 7.02 -10.56 -8.05
C SER A 38 8.12 -9.74 -8.69
N GLN A 39 9.34 -9.83 -8.15
CA GLN A 39 10.51 -9.16 -8.72
C GLN A 39 10.86 -9.73 -10.09
N LYS A 40 10.80 -11.07 -10.23
CA LYS A 40 11.08 -11.77 -11.49
C LYS A 40 10.09 -11.36 -12.57
N GLU A 41 8.80 -11.35 -12.25
CA GLU A 41 7.74 -10.95 -13.18
C GLU A 41 7.59 -9.41 -13.27
N GLY A 42 8.36 -8.65 -12.49
CA GLY A 42 8.47 -7.21 -12.57
C GLY A 42 7.24 -6.42 -12.13
N TRP A 43 6.36 -6.96 -11.27
CA TRP A 43 5.13 -6.27 -10.88
C TRP A 43 4.87 -6.24 -9.39
N MET A 44 4.09 -5.26 -8.96
CA MET A 44 3.58 -5.12 -7.60
C MET A 44 2.17 -4.55 -7.62
N LYS A 45 1.29 -5.11 -6.79
CA LYS A 45 -0.04 -4.58 -6.49
C LYS A 45 -0.15 -4.37 -4.99
N SER A 46 -0.68 -3.23 -4.57
CA SER A 46 -0.97 -2.97 -3.15
C SER A 46 -2.31 -2.28 -3.00
N THR A 47 -3.04 -2.66 -1.96
CA THR A 47 -4.25 -1.97 -1.52
C THR A 47 -3.99 -1.38 -0.15
N LYS A 48 -4.26 -0.09 0.01
CA LYS A 48 -4.13 0.63 1.28
C LYS A 48 -5.43 1.34 1.61
N ALA A 49 -5.70 1.56 2.89
CA ALA A 49 -6.84 2.33 3.34
C ALA A 49 -6.42 3.42 4.32
N MET A 50 -7.05 4.58 4.22
CA MET A 50 -6.96 5.65 5.20
C MET A 50 -8.33 5.78 5.88
N ALA A 51 -8.35 5.61 7.19
CA ALA A 51 -9.57 5.84 7.97
C ALA A 51 -9.95 7.34 7.90
N VAL A 52 -11.23 7.59 7.68
CA VAL A 52 -11.84 8.92 7.71
C VAL A 52 -13.13 8.86 8.53
N THR A 53 -13.81 9.98 8.73
CA THR A 53 -15.12 9.98 9.39
C THR A 53 -16.08 9.06 8.62
N ASP A 54 -16.71 8.13 9.35
CA ASP A 54 -17.73 7.19 8.86
C ASP A 54 -17.31 6.25 7.71
N GLY A 55 -16.01 6.01 7.53
CA GLY A 55 -15.53 5.07 6.52
C GLY A 55 -14.03 5.08 6.29
N CYS A 56 -13.63 4.58 5.12
CA CYS A 56 -12.23 4.55 4.68
C CYS A 56 -12.11 5.00 3.23
N LEU A 57 -11.07 5.77 2.92
CA LEU A 57 -10.58 5.93 1.55
C LEU A 57 -9.68 4.73 1.22
N VAL A 58 -10.00 4.00 0.16
CA VAL A 58 -9.29 2.82 -0.29
C VAL A 58 -8.57 3.13 -1.59
N GLN A 59 -7.26 2.96 -1.57
CA GLN A 59 -6.39 3.14 -2.73
C GLN A 59 -5.88 1.77 -3.20
N VAL A 60 -5.96 1.53 -4.51
CA VAL A 60 -5.28 0.42 -5.17
C VAL A 60 -4.24 0.98 -6.11
N THR A 61 -3.00 0.52 -5.99
CA THR A 61 -1.90 0.90 -6.88
C THR A 61 -1.30 -0.37 -7.49
N THR A 62 -1.16 -0.38 -8.82
CA THR A 62 -0.39 -1.37 -9.56
C THR A 62 0.83 -0.69 -10.18
N HIS A 63 2.00 -1.28 -10.00
CA HIS A 63 3.24 -0.90 -10.67
C HIS A 63 3.74 -2.11 -11.47
N GLN A 64 4.02 -1.90 -12.75
CA GLN A 64 4.47 -2.92 -13.70
C GLN A 64 5.75 -2.45 -14.38
N ARG A 65 6.78 -3.28 -14.40
CA ARG A 65 7.96 -3.11 -15.26
C ARG A 65 7.63 -3.65 -16.65
N ASN A 66 7.83 -2.84 -17.67
CA ASN A 66 7.62 -3.18 -19.07
C ASN A 66 8.83 -3.93 -19.63
N THR A 67 8.64 -4.56 -20.79
CA THR A 67 9.71 -5.33 -21.47
C THR A 67 10.86 -4.46 -21.96
N ASP A 68 10.61 -3.17 -22.21
CA ASP A 68 11.62 -2.17 -22.57
C ASP A 68 12.36 -1.57 -21.36
N GLY A 69 12.08 -2.07 -20.16
CA GLY A 69 12.67 -1.60 -18.90
C GLY A 69 11.99 -0.37 -18.30
N THR A 70 10.99 0.22 -18.97
CA THR A 70 10.18 1.31 -18.41
C THR A 70 9.19 0.80 -17.37
N ASN A 71 8.43 1.70 -16.72
CA ASN A 71 7.41 1.30 -15.76
C ASN A 71 6.06 1.93 -16.11
N SER A 72 5.00 1.15 -15.92
CA SER A 72 3.62 1.60 -15.98
C SER A 72 3.00 1.57 -14.59
N VAL A 73 2.17 2.57 -14.30
CA VAL A 73 1.45 2.70 -13.03
C VAL A 73 -0.03 2.86 -13.32
N ALA A 74 -0.87 2.18 -12.53
CA ALA A 74 -2.30 2.39 -12.51
C ALA A 74 -2.76 2.56 -11.07
N GLU A 75 -3.60 3.56 -10.82
CA GLU A 75 -4.15 3.84 -9.50
C GLU A 75 -5.67 3.98 -9.56
N ALA A 76 -6.32 3.54 -8.49
CA ALA A 76 -7.73 3.76 -8.25
C ALA A 76 -7.94 4.17 -6.80
N LEU A 77 -8.89 5.08 -6.57
CA LEU A 77 -9.29 5.53 -5.24
C LEU A 77 -10.81 5.46 -5.12
N ALA A 78 -11.30 4.88 -4.04
CA ALA A 78 -12.73 4.82 -3.74
C ALA A 78 -12.97 5.11 -2.26
N TYR A 79 -14.03 5.85 -1.95
CA TYR A 79 -14.55 5.94 -0.59
C TYR A 79 -15.44 4.73 -0.30
N VAL A 80 -15.20 4.08 0.83
CA VAL A 80 -16.01 2.97 1.33
C VAL A 80 -16.64 3.41 2.66
N PRO A 81 -17.97 3.61 2.72
CA PRO A 81 -18.64 4.02 3.94
C PRO A 81 -18.81 2.84 4.91
N ASN A 82 -19.04 3.15 6.19
CA ASN A 82 -19.43 2.21 7.24
C ASN A 82 -18.44 1.04 7.44
N VAL A 83 -17.14 1.32 7.31
CA VAL A 83 -16.07 0.36 7.54
C VAL A 83 -14.96 0.93 8.40
N LYS A 84 -14.27 0.05 9.11
CA LYS A 84 -13.04 0.35 9.85
C LYS A 84 -11.92 -0.61 9.47
N ILE A 85 -10.68 -0.16 9.67
CA ILE A 85 -9.48 -0.96 9.42
C ILE A 85 -9.19 -1.83 10.64
N MET A 86 -9.00 -3.13 10.44
CA MET A 86 -8.59 -4.09 11.47
C MET A 86 -7.43 -4.96 11.02
N GLY A 87 -6.69 -5.53 11.98
CA GLY A 87 -5.64 -6.50 11.69
C GLY A 87 -6.18 -7.74 10.97
N ASP A 88 -5.35 -8.32 10.11
CA ASP A 88 -5.66 -9.53 9.36
C ASP A 88 -4.45 -10.48 9.33
N VAL A 89 -4.58 -11.57 8.58
CA VAL A 89 -3.50 -12.55 8.40
C VAL A 89 -2.26 -11.93 7.75
N ASN A 90 -1.10 -12.57 7.93
CA ASN A 90 0.17 -12.19 7.30
C ASN A 90 0.59 -10.72 7.56
N SER A 91 0.30 -10.21 8.76
CA SER A 91 0.55 -8.81 9.14
C SER A 91 -0.16 -7.77 8.25
N GLY A 92 -1.15 -8.21 7.48
CA GLY A 92 -2.02 -7.34 6.69
C GLY A 92 -3.13 -6.72 7.52
N ARG A 93 -4.00 -5.99 6.83
CA ARG A 93 -5.21 -5.40 7.40
C ARG A 93 -6.39 -5.65 6.47
N LYS A 94 -7.59 -5.57 7.01
CA LYS A 94 -8.84 -5.68 6.25
C LYS A 94 -9.82 -4.59 6.65
N LEU A 95 -10.80 -4.38 5.79
CA LEU A 95 -11.98 -3.59 6.12
C LEU A 95 -13.02 -4.52 6.73
N VAL A 96 -13.60 -4.09 7.85
CA VAL A 96 -14.76 -4.74 8.45
C VAL A 96 -15.89 -3.74 8.55
N SER A 97 -17.13 -4.22 8.39
CA SER A 97 -18.33 -3.41 8.62
C SER A 97 -18.30 -2.83 10.03
N THR A 98 -18.70 -1.58 10.18
CA THR A 98 -18.96 -0.97 11.50
C THR A 98 -20.36 -1.27 12.02
N GLY A 99 -21.21 -1.92 11.22
CA GLY A 99 -22.55 -2.39 11.62
C GLY A 99 -22.65 -3.91 11.66
N GLU A 100 -23.00 -4.41 12.86
CA GLU A 100 -23.98 -5.47 13.15
C GLU A 100 -24.95 -4.89 14.19
#